data_AF-A0A2D4PTW5-F1
#
_entry.id   AF-A0A2D4PTW5-F1
#
_cell.length_a   1.000
_cell.length_b   1.000
_cell.length_c   1.000
_cell.angle_alpha   90.00
_cell.angle_beta   90.00
_cell.angle_gamma   90.00
#
_symmetry.space_group_name_H-M   'P 1'
#
loop_
_entity.id
_entity.type
_entity.pdbx_description
1 polymer ?
#
loop_
_entity_poly.entity_id
_entity_poly.type
_entity_poly.pdbx_seq_one_letter_code
_entity_poly.pdbx_strand_id
1 'polypeptide(L)'
;IKLQKIIYATHINSVNVSANQDEETHNETFQMQIDKETKKCIFHSNTGNYWTLVAHGGIQAMATEISASSMFNLEWRGRRVALKANNGKYICTKKNGQLAAVSDRVGKDEEFVLKLINRPILVLRGAHGFVCYHRNSNLLDVNRSIYDVFHLNFSDGAYQIKGLNDRFWYVASNGTVCSDGETSEDFFFEFRECSRVAIKGKNG
;
A
#
# COMPACT_ATOMS: atom_id res chain seq x y z
N ILE A 1 -8.92 2.71 -0.74
CA ILE A 1 -7.89 2.69 0.34
C ILE A 1 -7.05 3.96 0.11
N LYS A 2 -6.84 4.83 1.11
CA LYS A 2 -5.96 5.99 0.89
C LYS A 2 -4.54 5.56 1.24
N LEU A 3 -3.69 5.50 0.23
CA LEU A 3 -2.30 5.11 0.42
C LEU A 3 -1.47 6.38 0.30
N GLN A 4 -0.66 6.60 1.33
CA GLN A 4 0.43 7.52 1.25
C GLN A 4 1.59 6.81 0.58
N LYS A 5 2.06 7.44 -0.49
CA LYS A 5 3.45 7.29 -0.87
C LYS A 5 4.32 7.85 0.27
N ILE A 6 5.32 7.12 0.75
CA ILE A 6 6.57 7.80 1.15
C ILE A 6 7.37 7.98 -0.13
N ILE A 7 6.83 8.85 -0.97
CA ILE A 7 7.41 9.29 -2.22
C ILE A 7 6.76 10.64 -2.42
N TYR A 8 7.56 11.64 -2.19
CA TYR A 8 7.09 12.97 -1.98
C TYR A 8 6.64 13.63 -3.30
N ALA A 9 5.45 13.26 -3.74
CA ALA A 9 4.87 13.68 -4.99
C ALA A 9 4.01 14.91 -4.78
N THR A 10 4.65 16.08 -4.82
CA THR A 10 3.94 17.35 -4.87
C THR A 10 3.48 17.67 -6.27
N HIS A 11 2.22 18.12 -6.34
CA HIS A 11 1.72 19.00 -7.39
C HIS A 11 1.92 20.46 -6.92
N ILE A 12 3.17 20.95 -6.91
CA ILE A 12 3.44 22.38 -6.74
C ILE A 12 3.81 22.92 -8.12
N ASN A 13 2.84 23.55 -8.78
CA ASN A 13 2.95 24.29 -10.05
C ASN A 13 3.45 23.53 -11.29
N SER A 14 3.71 22.23 -11.18
CA SER A 14 4.08 21.38 -12.30
C SER A 14 3.17 20.17 -12.36
N VAL A 15 2.65 19.92 -13.55
CA VAL A 15 1.77 18.82 -13.94
C VAL A 15 2.36 17.43 -13.63
N ASN A 16 3.67 17.35 -13.40
CA ASN A 16 4.42 16.12 -13.18
C ASN A 16 4.38 15.67 -11.72
N VAL A 17 4.24 14.36 -11.53
CA VAL A 17 4.37 13.72 -10.22
C VAL A 17 5.86 13.61 -9.87
N SER A 18 6.25 14.07 -8.68
CA SER A 18 7.66 14.07 -8.23
C SER A 18 7.88 13.28 -6.92
N ALA A 19 9.07 13.38 -6.32
CA ALA A 19 9.50 12.63 -5.14
C ALA A 19 10.54 13.45 -4.34
N ASN A 20 10.22 14.69 -3.95
CA ASN A 20 11.18 15.68 -3.44
C ASN A 20 10.81 16.49 -2.17
N GLN A 21 9.69 16.24 -1.50
CA GLN A 21 9.33 16.84 -0.20
C GLN A 21 9.84 16.03 1.00
N ASP A 22 9.53 16.46 2.23
CA ASP A 22 9.71 15.68 3.46
C ASP A 22 8.41 15.59 4.30
N GLU A 23 7.32 16.19 3.84
CA GLU A 23 6.06 16.32 4.60
C GLU A 23 4.95 15.39 4.09
N GLU A 24 4.05 15.04 5.01
CA GLU A 24 2.90 14.17 4.78
C GLU A 24 1.60 14.98 4.67
N THR A 25 1.42 15.75 3.60
CA THR A 25 0.21 16.58 3.39
C THR A 25 -0.81 15.91 2.46
N HIS A 26 -1.89 16.62 2.16
CA HIS A 26 -2.92 16.15 1.22
C HIS A 26 -2.38 15.99 -0.21
N ASN A 27 -1.33 16.71 -0.59
CA ASN A 27 -0.76 16.67 -1.92
C ASN A 27 0.06 15.39 -2.18
N GLU A 28 0.60 14.78 -1.13
CA GLU A 28 1.39 13.53 -1.18
C GLU A 28 0.51 12.29 -0.94
N THR A 29 -0.80 12.49 -0.75
CA THR A 29 -1.78 11.43 -0.49
C THR A 29 -2.56 11.09 -1.74
N PHE A 30 -2.53 9.82 -2.13
CA PHE A 30 -3.28 9.32 -3.28
C PHE A 30 -4.27 8.24 -2.85
N GLN A 31 -5.48 8.28 -3.40
CA GLN A 31 -6.38 7.16 -3.28
C GLN A 31 -5.98 6.09 -4.30
N MET A 32 -5.54 4.94 -3.79
CA MET A 32 -5.29 3.78 -4.63
C MET A 32 -6.57 2.95 -4.77
N GLN A 33 -6.86 2.58 -6.01
CA GLN A 33 -7.94 1.67 -6.37
C GLN A 33 -7.36 0.52 -7.19
N ILE A 34 -7.85 -0.69 -6.95
CA ILE A 34 -7.53 -1.86 -7.79
C ILE A 34 -8.73 -2.09 -8.71
N ASP A 35 -8.46 -2.05 -10.01
CA ASP A 35 -9.47 -2.35 -11.01
C ASP A 35 -9.92 -3.80 -10.90
N LYS A 36 -11.24 -4.04 -11.02
CA LYS A 36 -11.83 -5.35 -10.75
C LYS A 36 -11.48 -6.38 -11.81
N GLU A 37 -11.34 -5.94 -13.05
CA GLU A 37 -11.14 -6.80 -14.23
C GLU A 37 -9.66 -7.01 -14.50
N THR A 38 -8.90 -5.92 -14.65
CA THR A 38 -7.48 -5.97 -15.02
C THR A 38 -6.55 -6.20 -13.84
N LYS A 39 -7.05 -6.04 -12.60
CA LYS A 39 -6.25 -6.07 -11.35
C LYS A 39 -5.15 -5.01 -11.28
N LYS A 40 -5.14 -4.03 -12.19
CA LYS A 40 -4.17 -2.93 -12.19
C LYS A 40 -4.54 -1.89 -11.12
N CYS A 41 -3.54 -1.23 -10.58
CA CYS A 41 -3.74 -0.13 -9.66
C CYS A 41 -3.92 1.21 -10.39
N ILE A 42 -4.76 2.06 -9.82
CA ILE A 42 -5.07 3.41 -10.27
C ILE A 42 -4.84 4.35 -9.08
N PHE A 43 -4.17 5.47 -9.32
CA PHE A 43 -3.91 6.49 -8.30
C PHE A 43 -4.72 7.75 -8.61
N HIS A 44 -5.51 8.19 -7.63
CA HIS A 44 -6.36 9.37 -7.70
C HIS A 44 -5.85 10.43 -6.70
N SER A 45 -5.62 11.65 -7.19
CA SER A 45 -5.12 12.77 -6.39
C SER A 45 -6.23 13.47 -5.61
N ASN A 46 -5.84 14.28 -4.62
CA ASN A 46 -6.76 15.18 -3.90
C ASN A 46 -7.45 16.22 -4.80
N THR A 47 -6.88 16.55 -5.96
CA THR A 47 -7.43 17.49 -6.95
C THR A 47 -8.47 16.85 -7.88
N GLY A 48 -8.75 15.56 -7.73
CA GLY A 48 -9.76 14.86 -8.53
C GLY A 48 -9.22 14.19 -9.79
N ASN A 49 -7.92 14.35 -10.10
CA ASN A 49 -7.29 13.78 -11.29
C ASN A 49 -6.65 12.42 -11.01
N TYR A 50 -6.42 11.66 -12.07
CA TYR A 50 -5.69 10.40 -12.04
C TYR A 50 -4.25 10.59 -12.50
N TRP A 51 -3.37 9.77 -11.95
CA TRP A 51 -2.06 9.56 -12.54
C TRP A 51 -2.20 9.00 -13.95
N THR A 52 -1.39 9.49 -14.87
CA THR A 52 -1.37 9.04 -16.25
C THR A 52 0.05 9.08 -16.82
N LEU A 53 0.37 8.08 -17.64
CA LEU A 53 1.55 8.07 -18.49
C LEU A 53 1.34 9.01 -19.69
N VAL A 54 2.28 9.93 -19.90
CA VAL A 54 2.29 10.79 -21.09
C VAL A 54 3.32 10.33 -22.13
N ALA A 55 3.19 10.82 -23.36
CA ALA A 55 3.92 10.33 -24.53
C ALA A 55 5.45 10.30 -24.38
N HIS A 56 6.03 11.24 -23.62
CA HIS A 56 7.48 11.31 -23.35
C HIS A 56 7.93 10.45 -22.15
N GLY A 57 7.06 9.57 -21.65
CA GLY A 57 7.34 8.64 -20.55
C GLY A 57 7.15 9.22 -19.15
N GLY A 58 6.81 10.50 -19.01
CA GLY A 58 6.53 11.13 -17.70
C GLY A 58 5.25 10.61 -17.06
N ILE A 59 5.17 10.69 -15.72
CA ILE A 59 3.94 10.45 -14.97
C ILE A 59 3.37 11.77 -14.48
N GLN A 60 2.10 12.03 -14.81
CA GLN A 60 1.41 13.28 -14.54
C GLN A 60 0.08 13.03 -13.82
N ALA A 61 -0.40 13.98 -13.01
CA ALA A 61 -1.68 13.86 -12.28
C ALA A 61 -2.75 14.78 -12.90
N MET A 62 -3.07 14.55 -14.19
CA MET A 62 -3.96 15.42 -14.97
C MET A 62 -5.15 14.69 -15.61
N ALA A 63 -5.17 13.35 -15.61
CA ALA A 63 -6.21 12.63 -16.32
C ALA A 63 -7.54 12.78 -15.59
N THR A 64 -8.58 13.22 -16.29
CA THR A 64 -9.94 13.36 -15.73
C THR A 64 -10.72 12.04 -15.78
N GLU A 65 -10.29 11.12 -16.64
CA GLU A 65 -10.90 9.80 -16.85
C GLU A 65 -9.87 8.68 -16.73
N ILE A 66 -10.36 7.49 -16.39
CA ILE A 66 -9.54 6.29 -16.31
C ILE A 66 -9.35 5.74 -17.74
N SER A 67 -8.09 5.53 -18.12
CA SER A 67 -7.71 4.92 -19.39
C SER A 67 -6.55 3.94 -19.17
N ALA A 68 -6.13 3.24 -20.23
CA ALA A 68 -4.97 2.33 -20.16
C ALA A 68 -3.69 3.05 -19.64
N SER A 69 -3.51 4.33 -19.94
CA SER A 69 -2.36 5.12 -19.47
C SER A 69 -2.44 5.49 -17.99
N SER A 70 -3.63 5.42 -17.39
CA SER A 70 -3.86 5.69 -15.97
C SER A 70 -3.83 4.44 -15.09
N MET A 71 -3.54 3.28 -15.69
CA MET A 71 -3.52 1.98 -15.03
C MET A 71 -2.10 1.42 -14.98
N PHE A 72 -1.67 0.99 -13.80
CA PHE A 72 -0.32 0.48 -13.55
C PHE A 72 -0.36 -0.94 -12.99
N ASN A 73 0.56 -1.80 -13.41
CA ASN A 73 0.74 -3.08 -12.73
C ASN A 73 1.57 -2.85 -11.47
N LEU A 74 1.13 -3.43 -10.35
CA LEU A 74 1.78 -3.32 -9.06
C LEU A 74 2.49 -4.65 -8.75
N GLU A 75 3.80 -4.58 -8.53
CA GLU A 75 4.63 -5.72 -8.15
C GLU A 75 5.03 -5.60 -6.68
N TRP A 76 4.64 -6.57 -5.86
CA TRP A 76 4.98 -6.63 -4.43
C TRP A 76 6.39 -7.21 -4.25
N ARG A 77 7.25 -6.49 -3.51
CA ARG A 77 8.67 -6.83 -3.31
C ARG A 77 9.03 -6.75 -1.82
N GLY A 78 8.25 -7.43 -0.97
CA GLY A 78 8.41 -7.37 0.49
C GLY A 78 8.10 -5.97 1.03
N ARG A 79 9.13 -5.26 1.50
CA ARG A 79 9.02 -3.88 2.03
C ARG A 79 8.86 -2.81 0.94
N ARG A 80 8.96 -3.19 -0.33
CA ARG A 80 8.89 -2.28 -1.47
C ARG A 80 7.83 -2.76 -2.46
N VAL A 81 7.49 -1.87 -3.37
CA VAL A 81 6.68 -2.16 -4.56
C VAL A 81 7.35 -1.57 -5.80
N ALA A 82 7.07 -2.17 -6.95
CA ALA A 82 7.42 -1.60 -8.25
C ALA A 82 6.15 -1.35 -9.06
N LEU A 83 6.14 -0.29 -9.85
CA LEU A 83 5.00 0.07 -10.70
C LEU A 83 5.40 -0.01 -12.17
N LYS A 84 4.63 -0.74 -12.96
CA LYS A 84 4.86 -0.87 -14.41
C LYS A 84 3.71 -0.25 -15.20
N ALA A 85 4.02 0.74 -16.03
CA ALA A 85 3.04 1.44 -16.85
C ALA A 85 2.62 0.62 -18.09
N ASN A 86 1.62 1.11 -18.82
CA ASN A 86 1.11 0.45 -20.02
C ASN A 86 2.10 0.41 -21.20
N ASN A 87 3.13 1.26 -21.20
CA ASN A 87 4.25 1.18 -22.16
C ASN A 87 5.22 0.02 -21.87
N GLY A 88 4.94 -0.79 -20.84
CA GLY A 88 5.77 -1.94 -20.46
C GLY A 88 7.05 -1.58 -19.70
N LYS A 89 7.23 -0.31 -19.30
CA LYS A 89 8.37 0.15 -18.51
C LYS A 89 7.99 0.35 -17.04
N TYR A 90 8.95 0.17 -16.16
CA TYR A 90 8.85 0.51 -14.74
C TYR A 90 9.00 2.02 -14.53
N ILE A 91 8.19 2.54 -13.61
CA ILE A 91 8.28 3.90 -13.12
C ILE A 91 9.53 4.00 -12.25
N CYS A 92 10.39 4.96 -12.54
CA CYS A 92 11.55 5.30 -11.72
C CYS A 92 11.51 6.76 -11.27
N THR A 93 12.23 7.04 -10.18
CA THR A 93 12.48 8.40 -9.71
C THR A 93 13.73 8.95 -10.39
N LYS A 94 13.59 10.02 -11.17
CA LYS A 94 14.72 10.74 -11.77
C LYS A 94 15.50 11.51 -10.70
N LYS A 95 16.72 11.93 -11.03
CA LYS A 95 17.58 12.75 -10.14
C LYS A 95 16.92 14.05 -9.66
N ASN A 96 15.99 14.61 -10.43
CA ASN A 96 15.23 15.81 -10.08
C ASN A 96 13.92 15.49 -9.30
N GLY A 97 13.74 14.24 -8.87
CA GLY A 97 12.55 13.74 -8.19
C GLY A 97 11.38 13.38 -9.11
N GLN A 98 11.39 13.76 -10.40
CA GLN A 98 10.26 13.46 -11.29
C GLN A 98 10.12 11.96 -11.56
N LEU A 99 8.88 11.49 -11.68
CA LEU A 99 8.60 10.11 -12.05
C LEU A 99 8.50 9.94 -13.56
N ALA A 100 9.09 8.86 -14.06
CA ALA A 100 8.94 8.47 -15.46
C ALA A 100 8.97 6.94 -15.63
N ALA A 101 8.11 6.42 -16.51
CA ALA A 101 8.11 5.02 -16.92
C ALA A 101 9.09 4.81 -18.06
N VAL A 102 10.38 4.70 -17.73
CA VAL A 102 11.49 4.56 -18.71
C VAL A 102 12.37 3.34 -18.47
N SER A 103 12.22 2.66 -17.34
CA SER A 103 13.12 1.58 -16.93
C SER A 103 12.62 0.21 -17.37
N ASP A 104 13.51 -0.67 -17.82
CA ASP A 104 13.16 -2.05 -18.22
C ASP A 104 13.20 -3.04 -17.05
N ARG A 105 13.87 -2.67 -15.95
CA ARG A 105 14.12 -3.55 -14.81
C ARG A 105 13.93 -2.77 -13.51
N VAL A 106 13.55 -3.48 -12.46
CA VAL A 106 13.44 -2.89 -11.12
C VAL A 106 14.84 -2.82 -10.51
N GLY A 107 15.31 -1.61 -10.26
CA GLY A 107 16.46 -1.30 -9.42
C GLY A 107 16.04 -0.40 -8.25
N LYS A 108 17.02 0.27 -7.65
CA LYS A 108 16.82 1.13 -6.48
C LYS A 108 15.85 2.30 -6.76
N ASP A 109 15.89 2.86 -7.97
CA ASP A 109 15.10 4.05 -8.31
C ASP A 109 13.65 3.71 -8.71
N GLU A 110 13.37 2.44 -8.98
CA GLU A 110 12.04 1.88 -9.28
C GLU A 110 11.34 1.28 -8.06
N GLU A 111 12.03 1.21 -6.91
CA GLU A 111 11.47 0.69 -5.67
C GLU A 111 10.81 1.78 -4.84
N PHE A 112 9.57 1.48 -4.45
CA PHE A 112 8.66 2.42 -3.84
C PHE A 112 8.12 1.90 -2.52
N VAL A 113 7.85 2.79 -1.57
CA VAL A 113 7.22 2.45 -0.29
C VAL A 113 5.75 2.86 -0.30
N LEU A 114 4.88 1.91 0.03
CA LEU A 114 3.43 2.10 0.09
C LEU A 114 2.97 2.09 1.57
N LYS A 115 2.60 3.25 2.09
CA LYS A 115 2.15 3.46 3.46
C LYS A 115 0.63 3.66 3.49
N LEU A 116 -0.08 2.99 4.40
CA LEU A 116 -1.50 3.17 4.61
C LEU A 116 -1.72 4.19 5.73
N ILE A 117 -2.33 5.33 5.41
CA ILE A 117 -2.35 6.47 6.35
C ILE A 117 -3.73 6.80 6.88
N ASN A 118 -4.76 6.35 6.19
CA ASN A 118 -6.14 6.54 6.62
C ASN A 118 -6.66 5.38 7.47
N ARG A 119 -5.76 4.56 8.03
CA ARG A 119 -6.09 3.40 8.88
C ARG A 119 -5.08 3.27 10.03
N PRO A 120 -5.02 4.23 10.97
CA PRO A 120 -4.29 4.03 12.23
C PRO A 120 -4.90 2.89 13.06
N ILE A 121 -6.19 2.62 12.83
CA ILE A 121 -6.92 1.48 13.37
C ILE A 121 -7.35 0.56 12.22
N LEU A 122 -7.39 -0.74 12.51
CA LEU A 122 -7.70 -1.80 11.58
C LEU A 122 -8.81 -2.68 12.14
N VAL A 123 -9.83 -2.89 11.31
CA VAL A 123 -10.88 -3.89 11.53
C VAL A 123 -10.84 -4.83 10.33
N LEU A 124 -10.73 -6.13 10.58
CA LEU A 124 -10.58 -7.14 9.55
C LEU A 124 -11.81 -8.03 9.49
N ARG A 125 -12.29 -8.30 8.28
CA ARG A 125 -13.38 -9.24 8.01
C ARG A 125 -12.94 -10.21 6.93
N GLY A 126 -12.91 -11.50 7.28
CA GLY A 126 -12.68 -12.60 6.37
C GLY A 126 -13.97 -13.14 5.77
N ALA A 127 -13.87 -14.28 5.09
CA ALA A 127 -15.02 -14.95 4.45
C ALA A 127 -16.07 -15.44 5.47
N HIS A 128 -15.65 -15.74 6.70
CA HIS A 128 -16.50 -16.36 7.73
C HIS A 128 -16.90 -15.42 8.88
N GLY A 129 -16.43 -14.17 8.88
CA GLY A 129 -16.70 -13.23 9.96
C GLY A 129 -15.56 -12.25 10.19
N PHE A 130 -15.63 -11.51 11.29
CA PHE A 130 -14.57 -10.62 11.73
C PHE A 130 -13.43 -11.38 12.39
N VAL A 131 -12.24 -10.77 12.30
CA VAL A 131 -11.05 -11.21 13.04
C VAL A 131 -11.08 -10.58 14.43
N CYS A 132 -10.93 -11.41 15.46
CA CYS A 132 -11.04 -11.02 16.86
C CYS A 132 -9.99 -11.72 17.72
N TYR A 133 -9.77 -11.21 18.92
CA TYR A 133 -9.01 -11.91 19.95
C TYR A 133 -9.78 -13.15 20.41
N HIS A 134 -9.11 -14.29 20.51
CA HIS A 134 -9.70 -15.42 21.19
C HIS A 134 -9.67 -15.18 22.72
N ARG A 135 -10.77 -15.49 23.42
CA ARG A 135 -10.92 -15.13 24.84
C ARG A 135 -9.98 -15.89 25.79
N ASN A 136 -9.63 -17.12 25.42
CA ASN A 136 -8.94 -18.07 26.30
C ASN A 136 -7.62 -18.58 25.69
N SER A 137 -7.13 -17.96 24.63
CA SER A 137 -5.84 -18.30 24.03
C SER A 137 -5.25 -17.08 23.35
N ASN A 138 -4.00 -17.22 22.90
CA ASN A 138 -3.30 -16.18 22.15
C ASN A 138 -3.69 -16.10 20.67
N LEU A 139 -4.51 -17.04 20.18
CA LEU A 139 -4.94 -17.11 18.79
C LEU A 139 -5.94 -16.00 18.44
N LEU A 140 -6.19 -15.86 17.14
CA LEU A 140 -7.23 -15.01 16.59
C LEU A 140 -8.40 -15.85 16.08
N ASP A 141 -9.62 -15.46 16.43
CA ASP A 141 -10.83 -16.00 15.82
C ASP A 141 -11.09 -15.29 14.48
N VAL A 142 -11.54 -16.01 13.46
CA VAL A 142 -11.79 -15.46 12.10
C VAL A 142 -13.24 -15.65 11.62
N ASN A 143 -14.16 -15.92 12.55
CA ASN A 143 -15.55 -16.29 12.29
C ASN A 143 -16.56 -15.54 13.19
N ARG A 144 -16.16 -14.40 13.76
CA ARG A 144 -16.99 -13.67 14.73
C ARG A 144 -18.01 -12.76 14.05
N SER A 145 -19.17 -12.59 14.69
CA SER A 145 -20.22 -11.64 14.24
C SER A 145 -19.98 -10.20 14.73
N ILE A 146 -19.16 -10.03 15.76
CA ILE A 146 -18.68 -8.75 16.28
C ILE A 146 -17.22 -8.56 15.87
N TYR A 147 -16.75 -7.31 15.83
CA TYR A 147 -15.38 -6.98 15.46
C TYR A 147 -14.56 -6.53 16.67
N ASP A 148 -13.27 -6.83 16.62
CA ASP A 148 -12.28 -6.15 17.45
C ASP A 148 -11.50 -5.12 16.61
N VAL A 149 -10.87 -4.19 17.32
CA VAL A 149 -10.02 -3.17 16.74
C VAL A 149 -8.57 -3.50 17.02
N PHE A 150 -7.74 -3.39 15.98
CA PHE A 150 -6.29 -3.50 16.06
C PHE A 150 -5.66 -2.16 15.70
N HIS A 151 -4.47 -1.88 16.23
CA HIS A 151 -3.71 -0.68 15.90
C HIS A 151 -2.60 -1.01 14.91
N LEU A 152 -2.39 -0.13 13.92
CA LEU A 152 -1.34 -0.28 12.93
C LEU A 152 -0.20 0.68 13.19
N ASN A 153 0.99 0.12 13.39
CA ASN A 153 2.24 0.86 13.34
C ASN A 153 2.91 0.57 12.01
N PHE A 154 3.34 1.62 11.32
CA PHE A 154 4.06 1.50 10.06
C PHE A 154 5.56 1.70 10.29
N SER A 155 6.38 0.83 9.68
CA SER A 155 7.82 0.96 9.69
C SER A 155 8.41 0.44 8.38
N ASP A 156 9.08 1.31 7.62
CA ASP A 156 9.83 0.97 6.40
C ASP A 156 9.12 -0.02 5.45
N GLY A 157 7.87 0.23 5.11
CA GLY A 157 7.11 -0.60 4.16
C GLY A 157 6.50 -1.87 4.75
N ALA A 158 6.69 -2.11 6.05
CA ALA A 158 6.02 -3.14 6.83
C ALA A 158 5.03 -2.54 7.84
N TYR A 159 4.16 -3.38 8.35
CA TYR A 159 3.18 -3.05 9.38
C TYR A 159 3.35 -3.95 10.58
N GLN A 160 3.39 -3.35 11.77
CA GLN A 160 3.25 -4.08 13.03
C GLN A 160 1.82 -3.91 13.53
N ILE A 161 1.14 -5.04 13.76
CA ILE A 161 -0.25 -5.06 14.19
C ILE A 161 -0.26 -5.24 15.70
N LYS A 162 -0.79 -4.24 16.40
CA LYS A 162 -0.86 -4.20 17.86
C LYS A 162 -2.28 -4.54 18.31
N GLY A 163 -2.35 -5.51 19.20
CA GLY A 163 -3.54 -6.06 19.81
C GLY A 163 -3.89 -5.43 21.16
N LEU A 164 -4.64 -6.18 21.99
CA LEU A 164 -4.97 -5.80 23.37
C LEU A 164 -3.72 -5.73 24.25
N ASN A 165 -3.80 -4.91 25.31
CA ASN A 165 -2.77 -4.79 26.35
C ASN A 165 -1.36 -4.54 25.82
N ASP A 166 -1.29 -3.75 24.76
CA ASP A 166 -0.06 -3.40 24.06
C ASP A 166 0.74 -4.57 23.47
N ARG A 167 0.12 -5.74 23.31
CA ARG A 167 0.75 -6.91 22.69
C ARG A 167 0.73 -6.85 21.17
N PHE A 168 1.63 -7.56 20.53
CA PHE A 168 1.79 -7.59 19.08
C PHE A 168 1.35 -8.91 18.47
N TRP A 169 0.92 -8.83 17.22
CA TRP A 169 0.78 -10.00 16.38
C TRP A 169 2.15 -10.57 16.04
N TYR A 170 2.23 -11.90 15.97
CA TYR A 170 3.41 -12.63 15.49
C TYR A 170 3.01 -13.94 14.83
N VAL A 171 3.92 -14.50 14.04
CA VAL A 171 3.76 -15.84 13.46
C VAL A 171 4.54 -16.84 14.31
N ALA A 172 3.80 -17.75 14.96
CA ALA A 172 4.36 -18.84 15.74
C ALA A 172 5.08 -19.88 14.85
N SER A 173 5.90 -20.74 15.46
CA SER A 173 6.70 -21.75 14.73
C SER A 173 5.87 -22.77 13.95
N ASN A 174 4.64 -23.01 14.39
CA ASN A 174 3.65 -23.86 13.72
C ASN A 174 2.87 -23.13 12.59
N GLY A 175 3.19 -21.87 12.31
CA GLY A 175 2.56 -21.06 11.26
C GLY A 175 1.26 -20.37 11.67
N THR A 176 0.79 -20.49 12.91
CA THR A 176 -0.40 -19.76 13.38
C THR A 176 -0.09 -18.30 13.70
N VAL A 177 -1.06 -17.42 13.50
CA VAL A 177 -0.98 -16.02 13.94
C VAL A 177 -1.50 -15.90 15.37
N CYS A 178 -0.65 -15.39 16.25
CA CYS A 178 -0.95 -15.13 17.66
C CYS A 178 -0.91 -13.62 17.93
N SER A 179 -1.47 -13.19 19.07
CA SER A 179 -1.68 -11.77 19.39
C SER A 179 -1.16 -11.31 20.76
N ASP A 180 -0.43 -12.18 21.48
CA ASP A 180 0.13 -11.92 22.81
C ASP A 180 1.63 -11.59 22.81
N GLY A 181 2.21 -11.26 21.64
CA GLY A 181 3.64 -11.04 21.50
C GLY A 181 4.13 -9.82 22.25
N GLU A 182 5.27 -9.93 22.94
CA GLU A 182 5.90 -8.78 23.60
C GLU A 182 6.70 -7.92 22.61
N THR A 183 7.24 -8.56 21.57
CA THR A 183 7.99 -7.94 20.50
C THR A 183 7.16 -7.86 19.23
N SER A 184 7.29 -6.76 18.50
CA SER A 184 6.61 -6.57 17.23
C SER A 184 7.23 -7.40 16.10
N GLU A 185 6.40 -8.01 15.25
CA GLU A 185 6.83 -8.60 13.98
C GLU A 185 6.29 -7.82 12.78
N ASP A 186 7.03 -7.89 11.67
CA ASP A 186 6.66 -7.25 10.41
C ASP A 186 5.66 -8.10 9.63
N PHE A 187 4.56 -7.47 9.20
CA PHE A 187 3.61 -7.99 8.23
C PHE A 187 3.59 -7.12 6.97
N PHE A 188 3.35 -7.73 5.81
CA PHE A 188 3.28 -7.06 4.52
C PHE A 188 1.85 -7.05 3.99
N PHE A 189 1.38 -5.88 3.57
CA PHE A 189 0.00 -5.69 3.11
C PHE A 189 -0.02 -5.65 1.58
N GLU A 190 -0.71 -6.60 0.98
CA GLU A 190 -0.87 -6.68 -0.47
C GLU A 190 -2.33 -6.44 -0.87
N PHE A 191 -2.61 -5.28 -1.44
CA PHE A 191 -3.93 -4.90 -1.95
C PHE A 191 -4.13 -5.46 -3.35
N ARG A 192 -4.63 -6.70 -3.43
CA ARG A 192 -4.83 -7.43 -4.69
C ARG A 192 -6.24 -7.26 -5.27
N GLU A 193 -7.20 -6.80 -4.46
CA GLU A 193 -8.59 -6.59 -4.87
C GLU A 193 -9.19 -5.36 -4.19
N CYS A 194 -10.27 -4.82 -4.76
CA CYS A 194 -10.97 -3.69 -4.18
C CYS A 194 -11.45 -3.98 -2.75
N SER A 195 -11.04 -3.13 -1.81
CA SER A 195 -11.38 -3.21 -0.38
C SER A 195 -10.96 -4.51 0.31
N ARG A 196 -9.98 -5.25 -0.24
CA ARG A 196 -9.42 -6.45 0.35
C ARG A 196 -7.90 -6.32 0.44
N VAL A 197 -7.34 -6.92 1.46
CA VAL A 197 -5.90 -6.96 1.70
C VAL A 197 -5.50 -8.39 2.03
N ALA A 198 -4.44 -8.87 1.40
CA ALA A 198 -3.72 -10.04 1.89
C ALA A 198 -2.66 -9.58 2.88
N ILE A 199 -2.60 -10.22 4.04
CA ILE A 199 -1.63 -9.92 5.08
C ILE A 199 -0.64 -11.08 5.11
N LYS A 200 0.61 -10.79 4.75
CA LYS A 200 1.68 -11.76 4.61
C LYS A 200 2.64 -11.65 5.81
N GLY A 201 2.89 -12.78 6.47
CA GLY A 201 3.85 -12.87 7.57
C GLY A 201 5.27 -13.18 7.08
N LYS A 202 6.21 -13.29 8.02
CA LYS A 202 7.61 -13.65 7.74
C LYS A 202 7.80 -15.01 7.05
N ASN A 203 6.80 -15.90 7.16
CA ASN A 203 6.82 -17.25 6.64
C ASN A 203 6.43 -17.39 5.16
N GLY A 204 6.06 -16.30 4.47
CA GLY A 204 5.72 -16.33 3.04
C GLY A 204 4.23 -16.15 2.75
#